data_AF-A0A844GBB0-F1
#
_entry.id   AF-A0A844GBB0-F1
#
_cell.length_a   1.000
_cell.length_b   1.000
_cell.length_c   1.000
_cell.angle_alpha   90.00
_cell.angle_beta   90.00
_cell.angle_gamma   90.00
#
_symmetry.space_group_name_H-M   'P 1'
#
loop_
_entity.id
_entity.type
_entity.pdbx_description
1 polymer ?
#
loop_
_entity_poly.entity_id
_entity_poly.type
_entity_poly.pdbx_seq_one_letter_code
_entity_poly.pdbx_strand_id
1 'polypeptide(L)' 'MKINELQLGDLVTEQHDTHSVAFEVIAISKMGRHCPVTFRSAFGETCARYHGEAYIGAVR' A
#
# COMPACT_ATOMS: atom_id res chain seq x y z
N MET A 1 -8.64 2.06 4.53
CA MET A 1 -7.71 2.37 5.63
C MET A 1 -7.01 3.68 5.35
N LYS A 2 -6.71 4.52 6.34
CA LYS A 2 -5.85 5.69 6.09
C LYS A 2 -4.41 5.23 5.87
N ILE A 3 -3.64 5.95 5.05
CA ILE A 3 -2.22 5.63 4.83
C ILE A 3 -1.43 5.65 6.15
N ASN A 4 -1.72 6.59 7.05
CA ASN A 4 -1.09 6.64 8.37
C ASN A 4 -1.44 5.46 9.30
N GLU A 5 -2.48 4.69 8.98
CA GLU A 5 -2.92 3.51 9.75
C GLU A 5 -2.40 2.19 9.17
N LEU A 6 -1.81 2.22 7.97
CA LEU A 6 -1.21 1.04 7.35
C LEU A 6 -0.12 0.45 8.26
N GLN A 7 -0.05 -0.88 8.23
CA GLN A 7 0.92 -1.71 8.92
C GLN A 7 1.60 -2.65 7.92
N LEU A 8 2.77 -3.16 8.34
CA LEU A 8 3.46 -4.20 7.59
C LEU A 8 2.58 -5.46 7.55
N GLY A 9 2.49 -6.09 6.39
CA GLY A 9 1.64 -7.26 6.15
C GLY A 9 0.19 -6.93 5.75
N ASP A 10 -0.26 -5.67 5.88
CA ASP A 10 -1.57 -5.27 5.33
C ASP A 10 -1.58 -5.51 3.81
N LEU A 11 -2.71 -6.01 3.29
CA LEU A 11 -2.88 -6.36 1.89
C LEU A 11 -3.76 -5.34 1.17
N VAL A 12 -3.24 -4.77 0.09
CA VAL A 12 -3.99 -3.95 -0.86
C VAL A 12 -4.34 -4.81 -2.06
N THR A 13 -5.62 -4.90 -2.41
CA THR A 13 -6.07 -5.64 -3.60
C THR A 13 -6.48 -4.64 -4.67
N GLU A 14 -5.82 -4.69 -5.82
CA GLU A 14 -6.23 -3.96 -7.01
C GLU A 14 -6.99 -4.91 -7.93
N GLN A 15 -8.18 -4.51 -8.34
CA GLN A 15 -8.99 -5.26 -9.30
C GLN A 15 -8.71 -4.71 -10.71
N HIS A 16 -8.18 -5.55 -11.58
CA HIS A 16 -8.16 -5.31 -13.02
C HIS A 16 -9.29 -6.11 -13.67
N ASP A 17 -9.65 -5.74 -14.91
CA ASP A 17 -10.81 -6.32 -15.62
C ASP A 17 -10.81 -7.85 -15.67
N THR A 18 -9.62 -8.47 -15.70
CA THR A 18 -9.46 -9.93 -15.89
C THR A 18 -8.86 -10.65 -14.68
N HIS A 19 -8.34 -9.93 -13.69
CA HIS A 19 -7.66 -10.53 -12.54
C HIS A 19 -7.51 -9.53 -11.38
N SER A 20 -7.32 -10.05 -10.18
CA SER A 20 -6.94 -9.25 -9.01
C SER A 20 -5.46 -9.43 -8.70
N VAL A 21 -4.82 -8.35 -8.26
CA VAL A 21 -3.43 -8.36 -7.81
C VAL A 21 -3.41 -7.94 -6.35
N ALA A 22 -2.80 -8.77 -5.51
CA ALA A 22 -2.56 -8.47 -4.11
C ALA A 22 -1.16 -7.86 -3.92
N PHE A 23 -1.12 -6.79 -3.14
CA PHE A 23 0.07 -6.02 -2.80
C PHE A 23 0.22 -6.01 -1.28
N GLU A 24 1.25 -6.67 -0.78
CA GLU A 24 1.59 -6.69 0.64
C GLU A 24 2.43 -5.45 0.98
N VAL A 25 2.06 -4.74 2.04
CA VAL A 25 2.85 -3.62 2.56
C VAL A 25 4.10 -4.16 3.28
N ILE A 26 5.29 -3.88 2.73
CA ILE A 26 6.57 -4.37 3.26
C ILE A 26 7.46 -3.27 3.84
N ALA A 27 7.19 -1.99 3.54
CA ALA A 27 7.84 -0.87 4.21
C ALA A 27 6.94 0.37 4.23
N ILE A 28 7.05 1.16 5.30
CA ILE A 28 6.31 2.43 5.47
C ILE A 28 7.26 3.47 6.06
N SER A 29 7.39 4.62 5.40
CA SER A 29 8.16 5.74 5.92
C SER A 29 7.24 6.92 6.21
N LYS A 30 6.93 7.18 7.48
CA LYS A 30 6.02 8.29 7.87
C LYS A 30 6.80 9.59 8.05
N MET A 31 7.24 10.20 6.94
CA MET A 31 8.02 11.45 6.97
C MET A 31 7.19 12.67 6.54
N GLY A 32 6.60 13.37 7.51
CA GLY A 32 5.84 14.59 7.27
C GLY A 32 4.54 14.33 6.51
N ARG A 33 4.24 15.14 5.48
CA ARG A 33 2.99 15.03 4.71
C ARG A 33 2.96 13.86 3.74
N HIS A 34 4.14 13.39 3.30
CA HIS A 34 4.26 12.30 2.36
C HIS A 34 4.71 11.02 3.06
N CYS A 35 3.99 9.94 2.81
CA CYS A 35 4.29 8.63 3.33
C CYS A 35 4.67 7.72 2.15
N PRO A 36 5.97 7.53 1.86
CA PRO A 36 6.42 6.44 1.01
C PRO A 36 5.97 5.09 1.58
N VAL A 37 5.31 4.29 0.75
CA VAL A 37 4.89 2.93 1.06
C VAL A 37 5.49 2.01 0.00
N THR A 38 6.16 0.95 0.44
CA THR A 38 6.69 -0.09 -0.44
C THR A 38 5.80 -1.32 -0.36
N PHE A 39 5.43 -1.81 -1.54
CA PHE A 39 4.58 -2.97 -1.71
C PHE A 39 5.34 -4.11 -2.39
N ARG A 40 4.98 -5.34 -2.06
CA ARG A 40 5.41 -6.55 -2.73
C ARG A 40 4.21 -7.28 -3.34
N SER A 41 4.35 -7.70 -4.59
CA SER A 41 3.35 -8.55 -5.27
C SER A 41 4.04 -9.65 -6.08
N ALA A 42 3.25 -10.45 -6.80
CA ALA A 42 3.77 -11.46 -7.72
C ALA A 42 4.66 -10.87 -8.84
N PHE A 43 4.58 -9.55 -9.10
CA PHE A 43 5.36 -8.87 -10.13
C PHE A 43 6.63 -8.18 -9.60
N GLY A 44 6.92 -8.32 -8.30
CA GLY A 44 8.08 -7.72 -7.66
C GLY A 44 7.69 -6.63 -6.66
N GLU A 45 8.63 -5.72 -6.38
CA GLU A 45 8.49 -4.66 -5.39
C GLU A 45 8.35 -3.29 -6.06
N THR A 46 7.50 -2.45 -5.49
CA THR A 46 7.31 -1.07 -5.96
C THR A 46 7.11 -0.11 -4.78
N CYS A 47 7.45 1.15 -4.99
CA CYS A 47 7.30 2.19 -3.98
C CYS A 47 6.44 3.34 -4.51
N ALA A 48 5.42 3.72 -3.74
CA ALA A 48 4.54 4.83 -4.06
C ALA A 48 4.50 5.83 -2.89
N ARG A 49 4.33 7.12 -3.22
CA ARG A 49 4.24 8.20 -2.24
C ARG A 49 2.80 8.66 -2.10
N TYR A 50 2.26 8.57 -0.91
CA TYR A 50 0.90 9.03 -0.60
C TYR A 50 0.90 10.19 0.36
N HIS A 51 -0.23 10.88 0.46
CA HIS A 51 -0.50 11.76 1.60
C HIS A 51 -0.90 10.90 2.81
N GLY A 52 -0.41 11.22 4.01
CA GLY A 52 -0.70 10.41 5.22
C GLY A 52 -2.20 10.27 5.55
N GLU A 53 -2.98 11.30 5.23
CA GLU A 53 -4.44 11.32 5.41
C GLU A 53 -5.23 10.78 4.21
N ALA A 54 -4.55 10.32 3.14
CA ALA A 54 -5.24 9.66 2.04
C ALA A 54 -5.80 8.30 2.49
N TYR A 55 -6.79 7.81 1.76
CA TYR A 55 -7.38 6.50 1.97
C TYR A 55 -6.94 5.52 0.88
N ILE A 56 -6.72 4.28 1.28
CA ILE A 56 -6.43 3.16 0.39
C ILE A 56 -7.30 1.95 0.75
N GLY A 57 -7.66 1.16 -0.26
CA GLY A 57 -8.37 -0.11 -0.08
C GLY A 57 -7.41 -1.20 0.40
N ALA A 58 -7.18 -1.26 1.71
CA ALA A 58 -6.37 -2.29 2.36
C ALA A 58 -7.21 -3.12 3.34
N VAL A 59 -6.90 -4.41 3.44
CA VAL A 59 -7.39 -5.36 4.43
C VAL A 59 -6.24 -5.83 5.31
N ARG A 60 -6.56 -6.20 6.55
CA ARG A 60 -5.62 -6.71 7.55
C ARG A 60 -5.89 -8.17 7.84
#